data_AF-A0A357L409-F1
#
_entry.id   AF-A0A357L409-F1
#
_cell.length_a   1.000
_cell.length_b   1.000
_cell.length_c   1.000
_cell.angle_alpha   90.00
_cell.angle_beta   90.00
_cell.angle_gamma   90.00
#
_symmetry.space_group_name_H-M   'P 1'
#
loop_
_entity.id
_entity.type
_entity.pdbx_description
1 polymer ?
#
loop_
_entity_poly.entity_id
_entity_poly.type
_entity_poly.pdbx_seq_one_letter_code
_entity_poly.pdbx_strand_id
1 'polypeptide(L)' 'MKRIGHFIGGAPDMSGSESTPVFDPASGRQTGEVMLGGAETVARAVAAAQAAA' A
#
# COMPACT_ATOMS: atom_id res chain seq x y z
N MET A 1 -12.63 -8.06 5.86
CA MET A 1 -11.19 -8.25 5.57
C MET A 1 -10.49 -6.91 5.72
N LYS A 2 -9.34 -6.81 6.41
CA LYS A 2 -8.60 -5.54 6.53
C LYS A 2 -7.80 -5.30 5.24
N ARG A 3 -7.96 -4.13 4.61
CA ARG A 3 -7.13 -3.70 3.47
C ARG A 3 -6.06 -2.73 3.95
N ILE A 4 -4.82 -2.93 3.52
CA ILE A 4 -3.65 -2.14 3.88
C ILE A 4 -3.23 -1.38 2.63
N GLY A 5 -3.39 -0.05 2.66
CA GLY A 5 -2.95 0.84 1.59
C GLY A 5 -1.56 1.40 1.83
N HIS A 6 -1.17 2.31 0.96
CA HIS A 6 0.02 3.13 1.08
C HIS A 6 -0.28 4.40 1.90
N PHE A 7 0.78 5.15 2.22
CA PHE A 7 0.66 6.47 2.82
C PHE A 7 1.57 7.42 2.05
N ILE A 8 0.99 8.32 1.26
CA ILE A 8 1.68 9.14 0.27
C ILE A 8 1.28 10.60 0.48
N GLY A 9 2.25 11.50 0.55
CA GLY A 9 1.99 12.93 0.68
C GLY A 9 1.24 13.32 1.97
N GLY A 10 1.40 12.55 3.05
CA GLY A 10 0.73 12.83 4.32
C GLY A 10 -0.70 12.28 4.43
N ALA A 11 -1.17 11.48 3.46
CA ALA A 11 -2.51 10.90 3.47
C ALA A 11 -2.52 9.39 3.15
N PRO A 12 -3.52 8.64 3.66
CA PRO A 12 -3.76 7.26 3.22
C PRO A 12 -4.07 7.20 1.73
N ASP A 13 -3.48 6.21 1.04
CA ASP A 13 -3.64 6.00 -0.38
C ASP A 13 -3.96 4.52 -0.66
N MET A 14 -5.11 4.26 -1.27
CA MET A 14 -5.58 2.90 -1.58
C MET A 14 -5.37 2.52 -3.05
N SER A 15 -4.49 3.22 -3.77
CA SER A 15 -4.21 2.93 -5.17
C SER A 15 -3.50 1.59 -5.36
N GLY A 16 -3.54 1.10 -6.60
CA GLY A 16 -3.16 -0.26 -6.95
C GLY A 16 -4.37 -1.04 -7.43
N SER A 17 -4.18 -1.88 -8.45
CA SER A 17 -5.22 -2.76 -9.01
C SER A 17 -5.20 -4.16 -8.40
N GLU A 18 -4.08 -4.53 -7.78
CA GLU A 18 -3.85 -5.87 -7.22
C GLU A 18 -3.57 -5.78 -5.72
N SER A 19 -3.82 -6.88 -5.02
CA SER A 19 -3.52 -7.00 -3.60
C SER A 19 -2.99 -8.40 -3.28
N THR A 20 -2.15 -8.50 -2.26
CA THR A 20 -1.62 -9.77 -1.77
C THR A 20 -2.05 -10.05 -0.33
N PRO A 21 -2.27 -11.32 0.03
CA PRO A 21 -2.67 -11.69 1.39
C PRO A 21 -1.52 -11.47 2.39
N VAL A 22 -1.88 -10.99 3.58
CA VAL A 22 -0.96 -10.93 4.73
C VAL A 22 -1.34 -12.04 5.69
N PHE A 23 -0.38 -12.87 6.06
CA PHE A 23 -0.59 -14.02 6.95
C PHE A 23 0.03 -13.79 8.33
N ASP A 24 -0.63 -14.31 9.36
CA ASP A 24 -0.03 -14.53 10.66
C ASP A 24 0.93 -15.72 10.58
N PRO A 25 2.24 -15.55 10.83
CA PRO A 25 3.22 -16.64 10.73
C PRO A 25 3.05 -17.71 11.82
N ALA A 26 2.40 -17.41 12.95
CA ALA A 26 2.21 -18.39 14.02
C ALA A 26 1.08 -19.39 13.71
N SER A 27 0.02 -18.93 13.04
CA SER A 27 -1.18 -19.73 12.78
C SER A 27 -1.43 -20.04 11.30
N GLY A 28 -0.74 -19.37 10.37
CA GLY A 28 -0.98 -19.46 8.94
C GLY A 28 -2.30 -18.80 8.49
N ARG A 29 -3.04 -18.14 9.38
CA ARG A 29 -4.30 -17.48 9.04
C ARG A 29 -4.05 -16.16 8.30
N GLN A 30 -4.84 -15.89 7.26
CA GLN A 30 -4.85 -14.58 6.62
C GLN A 30 -5.43 -13.54 7.59
N THR A 31 -4.74 -12.41 7.74
CA THR A 31 -5.11 -11.29 8.61
C THR A 31 -5.56 -10.05 7.84
N GLY A 32 -5.20 -9.96 6.55
CA GLY A 32 -5.61 -8.88 5.68
C GLY A 32 -5.09 -9.03 4.26
N GLU A 33 -5.20 -7.95 3.49
CA GLU A 33 -4.71 -7.82 2.13
C GLU A 33 -3.97 -6.49 2.00
N VAL A 34 -2.78 -6.49 1.40
CA VAL A 34 -2.01 -5.28 1.12
C VAL A 34 -2.14 -4.92 -0.36
N MET A 35 -2.42 -3.66 -0.65
CA MET A 35 -2.46 -3.15 -2.03
C MET A 35 -1.05 -3.16 -2.62
N LEU A 36 -0.91 -3.67 -3.84
CA LEU A 36 0.32 -3.60 -4.61
C LEU A 36 0.39 -2.26 -5.36
N GLY A 37 1.44 -1.50 -5.11
CA GLY A 37 1.68 -0.22 -5.79
C GLY A 37 2.14 -0.45 -7.23
N GLY A 38 1.35 0.02 -8.20
CA GLY A 38 1.74 0.06 -9.61
C GLY A 38 2.70 1.22 -9.92
N ALA A 39 3.12 1.32 -11.18
CA ALA A 39 4.05 2.38 -11.62
C ALA A 39 3.54 3.80 -11.29
N GLU A 40 2.24 4.06 -11.49
CA GLU A 40 1.62 5.35 -11.17
C GLU A 40 1.64 5.65 -9.67
N THR A 41 1.36 4.67 -8.82
CA THR A 41 1.41 4.82 -7.36
C THR A 41 2.81 5.23 -6.91
N VAL A 42 3.84 4.58 -7.47
CA VAL A 42 5.24 4.92 -7.18
C VAL A 42 5.59 6.32 -7.68
N ALA A 43 5.17 6.68 -8.90
CA ALA A 43 5.41 8.01 -9.45
C ALA A 43 4.80 9.12 -8.57
N ARG A 44 3.58 8.92 -8.07
CA ARG A 44 2.94 9.86 -7.12
C ARG A 44 3.68 9.94 -5.79
N ALA A 45 4.17 8.81 -5.27
CA ALA A 45 4.99 8.80 -4.06
C ALA A 45 6.28 9.62 -4.22
N VAL A 46 6.97 9.46 -5.34
CA VAL A 46 8.18 10.21 -5.67
C VAL A 46 7.88 11.71 -5.82
N ALA A 47 6.83 12.07 -6.57
CA ALA A 47 6.45 13.47 -6.76
C ALA A 47 6.09 14.16 -5.44
N ALA A 48 5.36 13.47 -4.56
CA ALA A 48 5.01 13.99 -3.23
C ALA A 48 6.25 14.20 -2.36
N ALA A 49 7.23 13.29 -2.41
CA ALA A 49 8.49 13.44 -1.70
C ALA A 49 9.33 14.61 -2.23
N GLN A 50 9.39 14.81 -3.54
CA GLN A 50 10.09 15.94 -4.16
C GLN A 50 9.49 17.29 -3.78
N ALA A 51 8.16 17.39 -3.71
CA ALA A 51 7.47 18.64 -3.38
C ALA A 51 7.63 19.07 -1.91
N ALA A 52 8.13 18.18 -1.04
CA ALA A 52 8.34 18.45 0.38
C ALA A 52 9.78 18.87 0.74
N ALA A 53 10.69 18.88 -0.25
CA ALA A 53 12.07 19.33 -0.11
C ALA A 53 12.20 20.84 -0.27
#